data_AF-A0A952B5E1-F1
#
_entry.id   AF-A0A952B5E1-F1
#
_cell.length_a   1.000
_cell.length_b   1.000
_cell.length_c   1.000
_cell.angle_alpha   90.00
_cell.angle_beta   90.00
_cell.angle_gamma   90.00
#
_symmetry.space_group_name_H-M   'P 1'
#
loop_
_entity.id
_entity.type
_entity.pdbx_description
1 polymer ?
#
loop_
_entity_poly.entity_id
_entity_poly.type
_entity_poly.pdbx_seq_one_letter_code
_entity_poly.pdbx_strand_id
1 'polypeptide(L)'
;MRKLILVVAVLLTVVNVAAAVTIQGIDIDFVTIGNAGNAGDTRSEANPSGAGAVGYSYSIGKYEITNAPWDTFTTAAGAPTGNPDLAYDAAATWVGDNIPTNGVNWYEATQFCNYLTTGDKSQGAYLFSGDNTNPGDFLGIDRGSAVTAYGTVYVIPTEDEWYAAAYYTPAGYSTYANSLETVPSADSGWNYSSGAYSSP
;
A
#
# COMPACT_ATOMS: atom_id res chain seq x y z
N MET A 1 28.08 -40.45 31.83
CA MET A 1 28.27 -39.06 31.36
C MET A 1 27.56 -38.92 30.00
N ARG A 2 26.34 -38.36 29.96
CA ARG A 2 25.61 -38.09 28.72
C ARG A 2 26.01 -36.70 28.21
N LYS A 3 26.60 -36.62 27.02
CA LYS A 3 26.97 -35.36 26.39
C LYS A 3 25.71 -34.72 25.80
N LEU A 4 25.29 -33.57 26.33
CA LEU A 4 24.28 -32.72 25.69
C LEU A 4 24.95 -32.00 24.51
N ILE A 5 24.39 -32.14 23.31
CA ILE A 5 24.76 -31.34 22.14
C ILE A 5 23.82 -30.14 22.14
N LEU A 6 24.39 -28.95 22.33
CA LEU A 6 23.69 -27.68 22.20
C LEU A 6 23.58 -27.36 20.70
N VAL A 7 22.40 -27.56 20.12
CA VAL A 7 22.11 -27.08 18.77
C VAL A 7 21.75 -25.61 18.89
N VAL A 8 22.70 -24.73 18.60
CA VAL A 8 22.44 -23.30 18.41
C VAL A 8 21.74 -23.15 17.07
N ALA A 9 20.41 -23.11 17.09
CA ALA A 9 19.64 -22.63 15.96
C ALA A 9 19.92 -21.13 15.82
N VAL A 10 20.82 -20.77 14.92
CA VAL A 10 20.98 -19.38 14.49
C VAL A 10 19.71 -19.06 13.71
N LEU A 11 18.78 -18.36 14.37
CA LEU A 11 17.69 -17.68 13.69
C LEU A 11 18.35 -16.58 12.84
N LEU A 12 18.60 -16.85 11.55
CA LEU A 12 18.88 -15.77 10.62
C LEU A 12 17.59 -14.96 10.52
N THR A 13 17.52 -13.84 11.23
CA THR A 13 16.62 -12.77 10.82
C THR A 13 17.09 -12.32 9.45
N VAL A 14 16.37 -12.71 8.40
CA VAL A 14 16.53 -12.06 7.10
C VAL A 14 16.10 -10.62 7.34
N VAL A 15 17.07 -9.74 7.58
CA VAL A 15 16.84 -8.31 7.55
C VAL A 15 16.55 -8.02 6.08
N ASN A 16 15.27 -8.00 5.71
CA ASN A 16 14.86 -7.46 4.41
C ASN A 16 15.26 -5.99 4.44
N VAL A 17 16.44 -5.69 3.88
CA VAL A 17 16.86 -4.32 3.64
C VAL A 17 15.96 -3.81 2.52
N ALA A 18 14.89 -3.11 2.91
CA ALA A 18 14.12 -2.30 1.99
C ALA A 18 15.08 -1.27 1.40
N ALA A 19 15.34 -1.34 0.09
CA ALA A 19 15.99 -0.28 -0.63
C ALA A 19 14.91 0.59 -1.26
N ALA A 20 15.01 1.90 -1.08
CA ALA A 20 14.22 2.86 -1.83
C ALA A 20 14.36 2.56 -3.33
N VAL A 21 13.25 2.46 -4.04
CA VAL A 21 13.24 2.35 -5.49
C VAL A 21 12.78 3.68 -6.07
N THR A 22 13.58 4.25 -6.97
CA THR A 22 13.19 5.43 -7.73
C THR A 22 12.33 5.02 -8.93
N ILE A 23 11.09 5.48 -8.96
CA ILE A 23 10.07 5.12 -9.94
C ILE A 23 9.53 6.41 -10.53
N GLN A 24 9.78 6.67 -11.81
CA GLN A 24 9.31 7.89 -12.48
C GLN A 24 9.68 9.19 -11.73
N GLY A 25 10.89 9.22 -11.14
CA GLY A 25 11.39 10.34 -10.35
C GLY A 25 10.95 10.36 -8.88
N ILE A 26 10.21 9.35 -8.42
CA ILE A 26 9.68 9.26 -7.05
C ILE A 26 10.39 8.13 -6.30
N ASP A 27 10.97 8.44 -5.14
CA ASP A 27 11.56 7.45 -4.25
C ASP A 27 10.50 6.87 -3.31
N ILE A 28 10.32 5.54 -3.33
CA ILE A 28 9.40 4.84 -2.43
C ILE A 28 10.11 3.66 -1.78
N ASP A 29 10.03 3.59 -0.46
CA ASP A 29 10.43 2.41 0.32
C ASP A 29 9.32 1.36 0.26
N PHE A 30 9.66 0.17 -0.23
CA PHE A 30 8.77 -0.98 -0.23
C PHE A 30 9.24 -2.06 0.74
N VAL A 31 8.29 -2.77 1.33
CA VAL A 31 8.55 -4.00 2.09
C VAL A 31 7.88 -5.18 1.41
N THR A 32 8.61 -6.30 1.31
CA THR A 32 8.08 -7.53 0.71
C THR A 32 7.26 -8.32 1.70
N ILE A 33 6.05 -8.69 1.27
CA ILE A 33 5.15 -9.61 1.97
C ILE A 33 5.25 -10.98 1.30
N GLY A 34 5.89 -11.93 1.98
CA GLY A 34 6.34 -13.21 1.40
C GLY A 34 5.43 -14.43 1.66
N ASN A 35 4.32 -14.26 2.39
CA ASN A 35 3.54 -15.38 2.93
C ASN A 35 2.43 -15.86 1.98
N ALA A 36 2.79 -16.16 0.74
CA ALA A 36 1.84 -16.61 -0.29
C ALA A 36 1.06 -17.87 0.16
N GLY A 37 -0.25 -17.86 -0.05
CA GLY A 37 -1.14 -18.96 0.33
C GLY A 37 -1.54 -18.96 1.80
N ASN A 38 -1.37 -17.84 2.52
CA ASN A 38 -1.84 -17.75 3.90
C ASN A 38 -3.37 -17.78 3.97
N ALA A 39 -3.89 -18.47 4.99
CA ALA A 39 -5.32 -18.46 5.26
C ALA A 39 -5.76 -17.09 5.78
N GLY A 40 -6.99 -16.70 5.46
CA GLY A 40 -7.60 -15.48 5.99
C GLY A 40 -7.85 -15.56 7.49
N ASP A 41 -7.98 -14.40 8.13
CA ASP A 41 -8.28 -14.26 9.54
C ASP A 41 -9.74 -14.62 9.83
N THR A 42 -9.96 -15.74 10.49
CA THR A 42 -11.30 -16.21 10.87
C THR A 42 -11.64 -15.90 12.33
N ARG A 43 -10.83 -15.09 13.03
CA ARG A 43 -11.15 -14.64 14.39
C ARG A 43 -12.42 -13.79 14.38
N SER A 44 -13.11 -13.72 15.52
CA SER A 44 -14.35 -12.93 15.67
C SER A 44 -14.13 -11.43 15.49
N GLU A 45 -12.91 -10.99 15.74
CA GLU A 45 -12.39 -9.64 15.62
C GLU A 45 -11.94 -9.34 14.18
N ALA A 46 -12.00 -10.28 13.25
CA ALA A 46 -11.63 -9.99 11.86
C ALA A 46 -12.75 -9.22 11.16
N ASN A 47 -12.44 -8.04 10.64
CA ASN A 47 -13.31 -7.27 9.78
C ASN A 47 -12.61 -6.92 8.46
N PRO A 48 -13.09 -7.44 7.32
CA PRO A 48 -14.11 -8.48 7.20
C PRO A 48 -13.61 -9.84 7.71
N SER A 49 -14.54 -10.73 8.04
CA SER A 49 -14.19 -12.11 8.38
C SER A 49 -13.57 -12.82 7.17
N GLY A 50 -12.43 -13.46 7.37
CA GLY A 50 -11.65 -14.11 6.32
C GLY A 50 -10.63 -13.19 5.64
N ALA A 51 -10.42 -11.95 6.13
CA ALA A 51 -9.47 -11.00 5.56
C ALA A 51 -8.02 -11.49 5.63
N GLY A 52 -7.20 -11.05 4.69
CA GLY A 52 -5.76 -11.29 4.68
C GLY A 52 -5.33 -12.51 3.89
N ALA A 53 -6.24 -13.23 3.23
CA ALA A 53 -5.87 -14.38 2.41
C ALA A 53 -5.22 -13.93 1.09
N VAL A 54 -3.90 -14.09 0.94
CA VAL A 54 -3.18 -13.67 -0.27
C VAL A 54 -2.43 -14.83 -0.90
N GLY A 55 -2.70 -15.13 -2.18
CA GLY A 55 -2.15 -16.27 -2.89
C GLY A 55 -0.73 -16.09 -3.47
N TYR A 56 -0.13 -14.92 -3.30
CA TYR A 56 1.15 -14.55 -3.93
C TYR A 56 1.97 -13.61 -3.04
N SER A 57 3.27 -13.52 -3.32
CA SER A 57 4.12 -12.50 -2.71
C SER A 57 3.97 -11.16 -3.44
N TYR A 58 3.96 -10.07 -2.70
CA TYR A 58 3.88 -8.70 -3.23
C TYR A 58 4.75 -7.79 -2.39
N SER A 59 4.87 -6.53 -2.79
CA SER A 59 5.47 -5.49 -1.96
C SER A 59 4.49 -4.36 -1.75
N ILE A 60 4.53 -3.75 -0.57
CA ILE A 60 3.67 -2.63 -0.17
C ILE A 60 4.53 -1.47 0.32
N GLY A 61 4.08 -0.25 0.10
CA GLY A 61 4.76 0.95 0.59
C GLY A 61 4.93 0.87 2.10
N LYS A 62 6.15 1.13 2.58
CA LYS A 62 6.49 1.13 4.02
C LYS A 62 5.83 2.29 4.76
N TYR A 63 5.64 3.40 4.05
CA TYR A 63 5.03 4.63 4.54
C TYR A 63 3.91 5.06 3.61
N GLU A 64 3.02 5.90 4.13
CA GLU A 64 2.05 6.62 3.31
C GLU A 64 2.78 7.52 2.30
N ILE A 65 2.18 7.72 1.14
CA ILE A 65 2.68 8.68 0.15
C ILE A 65 2.56 10.09 0.74
N THR A 66 3.65 10.84 0.73
CA THR A 66 3.67 12.23 1.22
C THR A 66 3.49 13.23 0.08
N ASN A 67 3.26 14.50 0.44
CA ASN A 67 3.09 15.57 -0.54
C ASN A 67 4.27 15.69 -1.52
N ALA A 68 5.53 15.41 -1.13
CA ALA A 68 6.66 15.53 -2.05
C ALA A 68 6.63 14.54 -3.26
N PRO A 69 6.43 13.22 -3.06
CA PRO A 69 6.09 12.29 -4.13
C PRO A 69 4.89 12.71 -4.98
N TRP A 70 3.83 13.20 -4.33
CA TRP A 70 2.62 13.66 -5.02
C TRP A 70 2.90 14.87 -5.92
N ASP A 71 3.62 15.86 -5.43
CA ASP A 71 4.02 17.06 -6.17
C ASP A 71 4.94 16.70 -7.34
N THR A 72 5.81 15.70 -7.17
CA THR A 72 6.64 15.18 -8.27
C THR A 72 5.76 14.59 -9.38
N PHE A 73 4.76 13.80 -9.00
CA PHE A 73 3.78 13.26 -9.94
C PHE A 73 2.99 14.36 -10.66
N THR A 74 2.37 15.30 -9.92
CA THR A 74 1.53 16.35 -10.53
C THR A 74 2.35 17.33 -11.37
N THR A 75 3.62 17.55 -11.03
CA THR A 75 4.55 18.34 -11.85
C THR A 75 4.86 17.64 -13.17
N ALA A 76 5.04 16.31 -13.15
CA ALA A 76 5.43 15.55 -14.33
C ALA A 76 4.24 15.22 -15.26
N ALA A 77 3.11 14.80 -14.70
CA ALA A 77 1.95 14.31 -15.44
C ALA A 77 0.77 15.30 -15.47
N GLY A 78 0.88 16.45 -14.77
CA GLY A 78 -0.25 17.34 -14.51
C GLY A 78 -1.13 16.83 -13.37
N ALA A 79 -1.97 17.72 -12.82
CA ALA A 79 -2.95 17.34 -11.80
C ALA A 79 -3.86 16.20 -12.30
N PRO A 80 -4.26 15.26 -11.43
CA PRO A 80 -5.29 14.29 -11.73
C PRO A 80 -6.58 14.97 -12.19
N THR A 81 -7.20 14.43 -13.22
CA THR A 81 -8.49 14.92 -13.74
C THR A 81 -9.33 13.74 -14.20
N GLY A 82 -10.63 13.96 -14.35
CA GLY A 82 -11.55 12.95 -14.86
C GLY A 82 -12.99 13.40 -14.73
N ASN A 83 -13.94 12.53 -15.07
CA ASN A 83 -15.36 12.86 -15.06
C ASN A 83 -16.09 12.26 -13.83
N PRO A 84 -16.88 13.03 -13.07
CA PRO A 84 -17.06 14.48 -13.19
C PRO A 84 -15.84 15.27 -12.69
N ASP A 85 -15.50 16.36 -13.37
CA ASP A 85 -14.33 17.21 -13.08
C ASP A 85 -14.27 17.65 -11.61
N LEU A 86 -15.43 17.96 -11.03
CA LEU A 86 -15.55 18.42 -9.63
C LEU A 86 -15.19 17.38 -8.57
N ALA A 87 -14.98 16.12 -8.95
CA ALA A 87 -14.51 15.10 -8.03
C ALA A 87 -13.01 15.22 -7.76
N TYR A 88 -12.24 15.89 -8.61
CA TYR A 88 -10.77 15.87 -8.63
C TYR A 88 -10.16 17.19 -8.12
N ASP A 89 -8.88 17.12 -7.77
CA ASP A 89 -7.99 18.25 -7.44
C ASP A 89 -8.51 19.11 -6.27
N ALA A 90 -8.96 18.44 -5.21
CA ALA A 90 -9.32 19.13 -3.98
C ALA A 90 -8.06 19.64 -3.27
N ALA A 91 -8.15 20.86 -2.72
CA ALA A 91 -7.02 21.47 -2.01
C ALA A 91 -6.63 20.65 -0.75
N ALA A 92 -5.33 20.41 -0.59
CA ALA A 92 -4.79 19.78 0.60
C ALA A 92 -5.11 20.61 1.86
N THR A 93 -5.51 19.93 2.92
CA THR A 93 -5.75 20.52 4.25
C THR A 93 -4.44 20.70 5.02
N TRP A 94 -3.51 19.75 4.87
CA TRP A 94 -2.18 19.81 5.49
C TRP A 94 -1.09 19.80 4.43
N VAL A 95 -0.16 20.74 4.56
CA VAL A 95 0.88 21.02 3.55
C VAL A 95 2.28 20.74 4.09
N GLY A 96 3.23 20.53 3.18
CA GLY A 96 4.64 20.27 3.45
C GLY A 96 5.08 18.87 3.01
N ASP A 97 6.34 18.75 2.59
CA ASP A 97 6.91 17.61 1.86
C ASP A 97 6.75 16.25 2.56
N ASN A 98 6.89 16.22 3.88
CA ASN A 98 6.86 15.01 4.71
C ASN A 98 5.51 14.78 5.40
N ILE A 99 4.44 15.39 4.88
CA ILE A 99 3.07 15.18 5.35
C ILE A 99 2.38 14.20 4.40
N PRO A 100 1.68 13.17 4.91
CA PRO A 100 0.87 12.30 4.06
C PRO A 100 -0.07 13.10 3.15
N THR A 101 -0.09 12.73 1.87
CA THR A 101 -0.95 13.38 0.90
C THR A 101 -2.40 13.24 1.33
N ASN A 102 -3.14 14.34 1.28
CA ASN A 102 -4.50 14.44 1.80
C ASN A 102 -5.35 15.28 0.85
N GLY A 103 -6.67 15.16 0.97
CA GLY A 103 -7.60 15.71 -0.02
C GLY A 103 -7.66 14.90 -1.32
N VAL A 104 -7.08 13.69 -1.32
CA VAL A 104 -7.04 12.79 -2.48
C VAL A 104 -8.20 11.82 -2.43
N ASN A 105 -8.95 11.74 -3.53
CA ASN A 105 -9.98 10.73 -3.73
C ASN A 105 -9.40 9.44 -4.34
N TRP A 106 -10.21 8.38 -4.40
CA TRP A 106 -9.77 7.08 -4.92
C TRP A 106 -9.29 7.12 -6.38
N TYR A 107 -9.98 7.83 -7.28
CA TYR A 107 -9.61 7.94 -8.69
C TYR A 107 -8.31 8.72 -8.91
N GLU A 108 -7.98 9.65 -8.03
CA GLU A 108 -6.71 10.37 -8.08
C GLU A 108 -5.56 9.45 -7.67
N ALA A 109 -5.77 8.64 -6.64
CA ALA A 109 -4.82 7.62 -6.23
C ALA A 109 -4.60 6.54 -7.32
N THR A 110 -5.64 6.18 -8.08
CA THR A 110 -5.47 5.25 -9.21
C THR A 110 -4.65 5.83 -10.36
N GLN A 111 -4.82 7.12 -10.65
CA GLN A 111 -4.00 7.83 -11.62
C GLN A 111 -2.53 7.92 -11.19
N PHE A 112 -2.27 8.13 -9.90
CA PHE A 112 -0.91 8.06 -9.35
C PHE A 112 -0.29 6.66 -9.53
N CYS A 113 -1.05 5.60 -9.23
CA CYS A 113 -0.61 4.22 -9.44
C CYS A 113 -0.30 3.90 -10.93
N ASN A 114 -1.14 4.37 -11.84
CA ASN A 114 -0.89 4.26 -13.28
C ASN A 114 0.39 5.00 -13.68
N TYR A 115 0.57 6.24 -13.21
CA TYR A 115 1.79 7.01 -13.45
C TYR A 115 3.03 6.27 -12.96
N LEU A 116 3.03 5.71 -11.74
CA LEU A 116 4.16 4.91 -11.27
C LEU A 116 4.45 3.70 -12.18
N THR A 117 3.41 3.10 -12.77
CA THR A 117 3.52 1.92 -13.63
C THR A 117 4.10 2.26 -15.01
N THR A 118 3.66 3.35 -15.65
CA THR A 118 3.96 3.61 -17.07
C THR A 118 4.54 4.99 -17.36
N GLY A 119 4.48 5.92 -16.41
CA GLY A 119 4.69 7.36 -16.63
C GLY A 119 3.45 8.08 -17.20
N ASP A 120 2.37 7.36 -17.45
CA ASP A 120 1.10 7.87 -17.95
C ASP A 120 -0.01 7.60 -16.91
N LYS A 121 -0.67 8.66 -16.43
CA LYS A 121 -1.68 8.58 -15.38
C LYS A 121 -2.98 7.91 -15.83
N SER A 122 -3.17 7.73 -17.13
CA SER A 122 -4.31 7.02 -17.74
C SER A 122 -4.01 5.55 -18.10
N GLN A 123 -2.74 5.12 -18.06
CA GLN A 123 -2.35 3.76 -18.48
C GLN A 123 -1.69 2.98 -17.35
N GLY A 124 -2.26 1.81 -17.05
CA GLY A 124 -1.73 0.91 -16.03
C GLY A 124 -2.77 -0.15 -15.66
N ALA A 125 -2.89 -0.45 -14.37
CA ALA A 125 -3.90 -1.38 -13.87
C ALA A 125 -5.32 -0.78 -13.83
N TYR A 126 -5.43 0.55 -13.87
CA TYR A 126 -6.69 1.28 -13.82
C TYR A 126 -6.99 1.87 -15.19
N LEU A 127 -8.12 1.51 -15.77
CA LEU A 127 -8.45 1.86 -17.15
C LEU A 127 -9.22 3.16 -17.20
N PHE A 128 -8.80 4.05 -18.10
CA PHE A 128 -9.40 5.36 -18.35
C PHE A 128 -9.71 5.52 -19.84
N SER A 129 -10.74 6.28 -20.20
CA SER A 129 -11.21 6.41 -21.59
C SER A 129 -10.38 7.35 -22.46
N GLY A 130 -9.56 8.20 -21.83
CA GLY A 130 -8.73 9.20 -22.49
C GLY A 130 -7.23 8.90 -22.42
N ASP A 131 -6.44 9.93 -22.17
CA ASP A 131 -4.97 9.89 -22.23
C ASP A 131 -4.30 10.58 -21.04
N ASN A 132 -2.97 10.64 -21.05
CA ASN A 132 -2.20 11.25 -19.97
C ASN A 132 -2.53 12.72 -19.72
N THR A 133 -3.09 13.45 -20.67
CA THR A 133 -3.46 14.86 -20.47
C THR A 133 -4.90 14.98 -19.96
N ASN A 134 -5.80 14.16 -20.51
CA ASN A 134 -7.20 14.12 -20.15
C ASN A 134 -7.65 12.65 -20.00
N PRO A 135 -7.55 12.05 -18.80
CA PRO A 135 -7.89 10.65 -18.57
C PRO A 135 -9.37 10.31 -18.83
N GLY A 136 -10.28 11.27 -18.68
CA GLY A 136 -11.69 11.05 -18.97
C GLY A 136 -12.39 10.14 -17.95
N ASP A 137 -13.18 9.18 -18.43
CA ASP A 137 -14.01 8.30 -17.60
C ASP A 137 -13.20 7.12 -17.08
N PHE A 138 -13.41 6.76 -15.82
CA PHE A 138 -12.92 5.50 -15.28
C PHE A 138 -13.71 4.32 -15.87
N LEU A 139 -13.00 3.33 -16.43
CA LEU A 139 -13.58 2.21 -17.15
C LEU A 139 -13.51 0.88 -16.40
N GLY A 140 -12.55 0.72 -15.49
CA GLY A 140 -12.40 -0.51 -14.72
C GLY A 140 -10.98 -0.77 -14.22
N ILE A 141 -10.77 -1.96 -13.67
CA ILE A 141 -9.49 -2.41 -13.11
C ILE A 141 -9.11 -3.71 -13.80
N ASP A 142 -7.87 -3.79 -14.30
CA ASP A 142 -7.30 -5.04 -14.81
C ASP A 142 -5.81 -5.13 -14.45
N ARG A 143 -5.54 -5.64 -13.25
CA ARG A 143 -4.16 -5.87 -12.78
C ARG A 143 -3.44 -6.96 -13.57
N GLY A 144 -4.14 -8.01 -13.99
CA GLY A 144 -3.54 -9.17 -14.64
C GLY A 144 -3.00 -8.83 -16.03
N SER A 145 -3.80 -8.11 -16.83
CA SER A 145 -3.35 -7.60 -18.12
C SER A 145 -2.23 -6.57 -17.97
N ALA A 146 -2.31 -5.68 -16.97
CA ALA A 146 -1.26 -4.70 -16.71
C ALA A 146 0.07 -5.36 -16.33
N VAL A 147 0.07 -6.40 -15.48
CA VAL A 147 1.29 -7.18 -15.17
C VAL A 147 1.86 -7.82 -16.43
N THR A 148 1.01 -8.37 -17.30
CA THR A 148 1.44 -8.98 -18.56
C THR A 148 2.06 -7.95 -19.51
N ALA A 149 1.53 -6.72 -19.55
CA ALA A 149 1.98 -5.66 -20.44
C ALA A 149 3.22 -4.92 -19.96
N TYR A 150 3.31 -4.65 -18.65
CA TYR A 150 4.30 -3.73 -18.07
C TYR A 150 5.29 -4.41 -17.10
N GLY A 151 5.04 -5.66 -16.72
CA GLY A 151 5.82 -6.36 -15.69
C GLY A 151 5.43 -5.90 -14.30
N THR A 152 6.18 -4.97 -13.72
CA THR A 152 5.88 -4.42 -12.39
C THR A 152 4.76 -3.39 -12.50
N VAL A 153 3.70 -3.59 -11.71
CA VAL A 153 2.56 -2.66 -11.62
C VAL A 153 2.42 -2.15 -10.20
N TYR A 154 2.06 -0.88 -10.08
CA TYR A 154 1.77 -0.24 -8.80
C TYR A 154 0.27 -0.06 -8.68
N VAL A 155 -0.28 -0.43 -7.52
CA VAL A 155 -1.72 -0.48 -7.27
C VAL A 155 -2.01 -0.12 -5.83
N ILE A 156 -3.22 0.39 -5.58
CA ILE A 156 -3.77 0.49 -4.23
C ILE A 156 -3.97 -0.94 -3.71
N PRO A 157 -3.48 -1.32 -2.53
CA PRO A 157 -3.63 -2.69 -2.04
C PRO A 157 -5.11 -3.08 -1.93
N THR A 158 -5.44 -4.35 -2.18
CA THR A 158 -6.73 -4.90 -1.77
C THR A 158 -6.84 -4.92 -0.24
N GLU A 159 -8.05 -5.12 0.27
CA GLU A 159 -8.26 -5.30 1.70
C GLU A 159 -7.45 -6.48 2.26
N ASP A 160 -7.42 -7.61 1.54
CA ASP A 160 -6.59 -8.76 1.92
C ASP A 160 -5.08 -8.44 1.91
N GLU A 161 -4.59 -7.73 0.88
CA GLU A 161 -3.19 -7.31 0.80
C GLU A 161 -2.84 -6.34 1.93
N TRP A 162 -3.72 -5.41 2.29
CA TRP A 162 -3.46 -4.48 3.39
C TRP A 162 -3.52 -5.20 4.75
N TYR A 163 -4.54 -6.04 4.95
CA TYR A 163 -4.75 -6.77 6.21
C TYR A 163 -3.61 -7.74 6.49
N ALA A 164 -3.17 -8.50 5.49
CA ALA A 164 -2.02 -9.39 5.62
C ALA A 164 -0.74 -8.62 5.98
N ALA A 165 -0.50 -7.47 5.34
CA ALA A 165 0.67 -6.65 5.63
C ALA A 165 0.65 -6.08 7.06
N ALA A 166 -0.53 -5.69 7.55
CA ALA A 166 -0.70 -5.05 8.84
C ALA A 166 -0.67 -6.05 10.01
N TYR A 167 -1.35 -7.20 9.87
CA TYR A 167 -1.65 -8.08 11.00
C TYR A 167 -1.00 -9.46 10.92
N TYR A 168 -0.56 -9.93 9.75
CA TYR A 168 -0.06 -11.30 9.63
C TYR A 168 1.34 -11.48 10.24
N THR A 169 1.49 -12.51 11.06
CA THR A 169 2.71 -12.90 11.78
C THR A 169 2.98 -14.39 11.59
N PRO A 170 4.16 -14.90 11.97
CA PRO A 170 4.43 -16.34 11.98
C PRO A 170 3.49 -17.16 12.89
N ALA A 171 2.78 -16.52 13.82
CA ALA A 171 1.83 -17.16 14.73
C ALA A 171 0.37 -17.07 14.26
N GLY A 172 0.10 -16.49 13.09
CA GLY A 172 -1.24 -16.11 12.62
C GLY A 172 -1.41 -14.60 12.61
N TYR A 173 -2.62 -14.09 12.82
CA TYR A 173 -2.86 -12.65 12.83
C TYR A 173 -2.75 -12.06 14.23
N SER A 174 -2.17 -10.86 14.34
CA SER A 174 -2.12 -10.09 15.59
C SER A 174 -3.39 -9.27 15.81
N THR A 175 -3.66 -8.86 17.04
CA THR A 175 -4.80 -7.96 17.34
C THR A 175 -4.55 -6.53 16.83
N TYR A 176 -3.32 -6.06 16.81
CA TYR A 176 -2.98 -4.70 16.36
C TYR A 176 -1.97 -4.73 15.19
N ALA A 177 -2.01 -3.67 14.36
CA ALA A 177 -1.19 -3.48 13.16
C ALA A 177 0.30 -3.18 13.44
N ASN A 178 0.82 -3.70 14.55
CA ASN A 178 2.22 -3.64 14.97
C ASN A 178 2.71 -5.01 15.46
N SER A 179 2.01 -6.09 15.08
CA SER A 179 2.28 -7.46 15.50
C SER A 179 2.15 -7.71 17.01
N LEU A 180 1.41 -6.87 17.75
CA LEU A 180 1.16 -7.05 19.18
C LEU A 180 -0.30 -7.43 19.47
N GLU A 181 -0.50 -8.08 20.61
CA GLU A 181 -1.81 -8.37 21.20
C GLU A 181 -2.28 -7.31 22.19
N THR A 182 -1.42 -6.32 22.47
CA THR A 182 -1.69 -5.23 23.40
C THR A 182 -1.81 -3.92 22.65
N VAL A 183 -2.74 -3.07 23.09
CA VAL A 183 -2.95 -1.72 22.54
C VAL A 183 -1.59 -1.01 22.44
N PRO A 184 -1.21 -0.52 21.25
CA PRO A 184 0.01 0.26 21.10
C PRO A 184 -0.01 1.49 22.01
N SER A 185 1.13 1.91 22.56
CA SER A 185 1.22 3.22 23.21
C SER A 185 0.97 4.32 22.18
N ALA A 186 0.24 5.37 22.58
CA ALA A 186 0.09 6.59 21.77
C ALA A 186 1.47 7.05 21.28
N ASP A 187 1.68 6.97 19.97
CA ASP A 187 2.86 7.49 19.30
C ASP A 187 2.45 8.64 18.36
N SER A 188 3.42 9.44 17.96
CA SER A 188 3.28 10.59 17.07
C SER A 188 2.95 10.22 15.60
N GLY A 189 2.46 9.01 15.34
CA GLY A 189 1.90 8.59 14.06
C GLY A 189 0.39 8.69 14.11
N TRP A 190 -0.15 9.87 13.84
CA TRP A 190 -1.60 10.11 13.86
C TRP A 190 -2.28 9.60 12.59
N ASN A 191 -3.44 8.94 12.73
CA ASN A 191 -4.71 9.40 12.14
C ASN A 191 -5.91 8.65 12.75
N TYR A 192 -6.47 9.14 13.86
CA TYR A 192 -7.90 9.17 14.20
C TYR A 192 -8.02 9.90 15.55
N SER A 193 -8.71 11.03 15.53
CA SER A 193 -9.05 11.84 16.72
C SER A 193 -9.41 11.00 17.94
N SER A 194 -8.66 11.11 19.04
CA SER A 194 -9.06 10.67 20.40
C SER A 194 -9.94 9.40 20.46
N GLY A 195 -9.58 8.40 19.66
CA GLY A 195 -10.31 7.15 19.50
C GLY A 195 -9.46 6.00 19.99
N ALA A 196 -10.10 4.95 20.51
CA ALA A 196 -9.40 3.70 20.76
C ALA A 196 -8.77 3.23 19.44
N TYR A 197 -7.54 2.73 19.49
CA TYR A 197 -6.93 2.01 18.38
C TYR A 197 -7.95 1.04 17.81
N SER A 198 -8.21 1.13 16.50
CA SER A 198 -9.05 0.15 15.83
C SER A 198 -8.35 -1.20 15.93
N SER A 199 -8.85 -2.05 16.83
CA SER A 199 -8.86 -3.48 16.61
C SER A 199 -9.43 -3.73 15.21
N PRO A 200 -8.98 -4.75 14.47
CA PRO A 200 -9.73 -5.22 13.32
C PRO A 200 -11.20 -5.41 13.70
#